data_AF-A0A124BWW2-F1
#
_entry.id   AF-A0A124BWW2-F1
#
_cell.length_a   1.000
_cell.length_b   1.000
_cell.length_c   1.000
_cell.angle_alpha   90.00
_cell.angle_beta   90.00
_cell.angle_gamma   90.00
#
_symmetry.space_group_name_H-M   'P 1'
#
loop_
_entity.id
_entity.type
_entity.pdbx_description
1 polymer ?
#
loop_
_entity_poly.entity_id
_entity_poly.type
_entity_poly.pdbx_seq_one_letter_code
_entity_poly.pdbx_strand_id
1 'polypeptide(L)'
;MSPFASVILPYCVSAPPAVLQAIQALAACHWSQSDPRYSELSLRLKARVLNHLRHRLNTHPKDIVTEDPEILVIMMFLCLYDIVDDCNQQWIIHLQGAKDIIRLRRRQQIALKGANQDVQQDAVSSFTELFFAFQDVMGRTACGKAELFGSTYWRDEDITINTWMGCSPALVSILFSIMDLSRSRRQVISEEGHETFNARAASLINRLKGIKQESQIDGDNQVIQRIAELKRVTSIVYLNCALYGLTPSDSITKTYIRRILKDIVELLAMEPSCQVVWPLFVAAVELDPLDFAIMLDPDTGKMTDGRRLVLELLMKMSKSSVSSVTRARVVIEQVWKSRDFCLSKSSRERSPASITDLNDWEEYFMPVSDALSLA
;
A
#
# COMPACT_ATOMS: atom_id res chain seq x y z
N MET A 1 -19.12 -3.58 3.61
CA MET A 1 -19.09 -4.29 2.31
C MET A 1 -18.09 -3.57 1.41
N SER A 2 -17.20 -4.29 0.73
CA SER A 2 -16.13 -3.69 -0.10
C SER A 2 -16.71 -2.92 -1.31
N PRO A 3 -16.16 -1.75 -1.71
CA PRO A 3 -16.57 -1.03 -2.92
C PRO A 3 -16.37 -1.84 -4.21
N PHE A 4 -15.47 -2.81 -4.24
CA PHE A 4 -15.41 -3.76 -5.35
C PHE A 4 -16.74 -4.50 -5.51
N ALA A 5 -17.33 -4.95 -4.40
CA ALA A 5 -18.60 -5.67 -4.41
C ALA A 5 -19.82 -4.74 -4.55
N SER A 6 -19.79 -3.57 -3.92
CA SER A 6 -20.95 -2.66 -3.88
C SER A 6 -21.00 -1.63 -5.00
N VAL A 7 -19.89 -1.35 -5.68
CA VAL A 7 -19.80 -0.32 -6.73
C VAL A 7 -19.31 -0.92 -8.05
N ILE A 8 -18.15 -1.58 -8.05
CA ILE A 8 -17.52 -2.05 -9.29
C ILE A 8 -18.27 -3.25 -9.91
N LEU A 9 -18.60 -4.27 -9.12
CA LEU A 9 -19.31 -5.44 -9.64
C LEU A 9 -20.67 -5.08 -10.26
N PRO A 10 -21.54 -4.26 -9.61
CA PRO A 10 -22.76 -3.78 -10.25
C PRO A 10 -22.52 -3.04 -11.57
N TYR A 11 -21.49 -2.19 -11.63
CA TYR A 11 -21.10 -1.52 -12.87
C TYR A 11 -20.70 -2.53 -13.96
N CYS A 12 -19.93 -3.56 -13.64
CA CYS A 12 -19.51 -4.58 -14.62
C CYS A 12 -20.68 -5.33 -15.28
N VAL A 13 -21.86 -5.39 -14.65
CA VAL A 13 -23.05 -6.07 -15.22
C VAL A 13 -23.63 -5.28 -16.41
N SER A 14 -23.56 -3.95 -16.37
CA SER A 14 -24.05 -3.06 -17.44
C SER A 14 -22.93 -2.44 -18.29
N ALA A 15 -21.66 -2.73 -17.96
CA ALA A 15 -20.51 -2.14 -18.62
C ALA A 15 -20.27 -2.71 -20.03
N PRO A 16 -19.56 -1.97 -20.89
CA PRO A 16 -19.16 -2.44 -22.21
C PRO A 16 -18.30 -3.71 -22.18
N PRO A 17 -18.26 -4.50 -23.27
CA PRO A 17 -17.56 -5.78 -23.31
C PRO A 17 -16.08 -5.72 -22.91
N ALA A 18 -15.41 -4.58 -23.13
CA ALA A 18 -14.01 -4.40 -22.77
C ALA A 18 -13.77 -4.44 -21.25
N VAL A 19 -14.69 -3.88 -20.46
CA VAL A 19 -14.62 -3.94 -18.98
C VAL A 19 -14.79 -5.38 -18.50
N LEU A 20 -15.75 -6.11 -19.09
CA LEU A 20 -15.96 -7.52 -18.76
C LEU A 20 -14.72 -8.37 -19.10
N GLN A 21 -14.10 -8.11 -20.26
CA GLN A 21 -12.84 -8.77 -20.63
C GLN A 21 -11.69 -8.42 -19.66
N ALA A 22 -11.65 -7.18 -19.14
CA ALA A 22 -10.64 -6.75 -18.19
C ALA A 22 -10.77 -7.47 -16.83
N ILE A 23 -11.98 -7.57 -16.28
CA ILE A 23 -12.20 -8.33 -15.04
C ILE A 23 -11.98 -9.84 -15.24
N GLN A 24 -12.32 -10.39 -16.42
CA GLN A 24 -12.00 -11.78 -16.77
C GLN A 24 -10.49 -12.03 -16.89
N ALA A 25 -9.73 -11.07 -17.44
CA ALA A 25 -8.28 -11.15 -17.50
C ALA A 25 -7.69 -11.20 -16.08
N LEU A 26 -8.12 -10.30 -15.19
CA LEU A 26 -7.71 -10.28 -13.79
C LEU A 26 -8.05 -11.59 -13.07
N ALA A 27 -9.27 -12.10 -13.25
CA ALA A 27 -9.70 -13.36 -12.63
C ALA A 27 -8.87 -14.56 -13.12
N ALA A 28 -8.63 -14.66 -14.43
CA ALA A 28 -7.76 -15.69 -15.00
C ALA A 28 -6.31 -15.57 -14.49
N CYS A 29 -5.81 -14.34 -14.33
CA CYS A 29 -4.48 -14.08 -13.77
C CYS A 29 -4.37 -14.60 -12.34
N HIS A 30 -5.35 -14.25 -11.49
CA HIS A 30 -5.40 -14.72 -10.12
C HIS A 30 -5.50 -16.25 -10.04
N TRP A 31 -6.36 -16.88 -10.84
CA TRP A 31 -6.44 -18.35 -10.89
C TRP A 31 -5.17 -19.01 -11.39
N SER A 32 -4.41 -18.36 -12.26
CA SER A 32 -3.14 -18.90 -12.77
C SER A 32 -2.08 -19.11 -11.70
N GLN A 33 -2.18 -18.41 -10.56
CA GLN A 33 -1.31 -18.58 -9.39
C GLN A 33 -1.43 -19.98 -8.77
N SER A 34 -2.60 -20.62 -8.90
CA SER A 34 -2.85 -21.98 -8.39
C SER A 34 -3.00 -23.03 -9.51
N ASP A 35 -3.37 -22.60 -10.71
CA ASP A 35 -3.61 -23.48 -11.86
C ASP A 35 -3.04 -22.88 -13.15
N PRO A 36 -1.85 -23.34 -13.60
CA PRO A 36 -1.16 -22.80 -14.77
C PRO A 36 -1.96 -22.84 -16.09
N ARG A 37 -3.06 -23.63 -16.16
CA ARG A 37 -3.92 -23.68 -17.36
C ARG A 37 -4.58 -22.33 -17.68
N TYR A 38 -4.72 -21.45 -16.68
CA TYR A 38 -5.29 -20.13 -16.88
C TYR A 38 -4.27 -19.08 -17.38
N SER A 39 -2.97 -19.37 -17.37
CA SER A 39 -1.92 -18.41 -17.75
C SER A 39 -2.07 -17.91 -19.20
N GLU A 40 -2.28 -18.82 -20.16
CA GLU A 40 -2.46 -18.43 -21.57
C GLU A 40 -3.75 -17.62 -21.78
N LEU A 41 -4.84 -18.05 -21.14
CA LEU A 41 -6.11 -17.34 -21.20
C LEU A 41 -5.99 -15.92 -20.66
N SER A 42 -5.34 -15.78 -19.49
CA SER A 42 -5.07 -14.51 -18.82
C SER A 42 -4.33 -13.54 -19.73
N LEU A 43 -3.19 -13.97 -20.29
CA LEU A 43 -2.37 -13.16 -21.18
C LEU A 43 -3.12 -12.73 -22.45
N ARG A 44 -3.88 -13.67 -23.05
CA ARG A 44 -4.67 -13.37 -24.26
C ARG A 44 -5.77 -12.35 -23.98
N LEU A 45 -6.45 -12.43 -22.84
CA LEU A 45 -7.47 -11.46 -22.44
C LEU A 45 -6.85 -10.08 -22.16
N LYS A 46 -5.75 -10.01 -21.40
CA LYS A 46 -5.00 -8.77 -21.18
C LYS A 46 -4.60 -8.10 -22.49
N ALA A 47 -4.04 -8.87 -23.44
CA ALA A 47 -3.63 -8.34 -24.73
C ALA A 47 -4.81 -7.73 -25.52
N ARG A 48 -5.99 -8.38 -25.49
CA ARG A 48 -7.21 -7.83 -26.12
C ARG A 48 -7.66 -6.53 -25.47
N VAL A 49 -7.66 -6.47 -24.14
CA VAL A 49 -8.04 -5.27 -23.37
C VAL A 49 -7.08 -4.12 -23.65
N LEU A 50 -5.78 -4.37 -23.67
CA LEU A 50 -4.76 -3.36 -24.02
C LEU A 50 -4.92 -2.85 -25.46
N ASN A 51 -5.16 -3.76 -26.42
CA ASN A 51 -5.40 -3.39 -27.81
C ASN A 51 -6.68 -2.56 -27.96
N HIS A 52 -7.75 -2.92 -27.27
CA HIS A 52 -8.99 -2.16 -27.23
C HIS A 52 -8.76 -0.76 -26.66
N LEU A 53 -8.14 -0.65 -25.49
CA LEU A 53 -7.83 0.62 -24.84
C LEU A 53 -6.98 1.50 -25.75
N ARG A 54 -5.89 0.97 -26.33
CA ARG A 54 -5.02 1.69 -27.25
C ARG A 54 -5.77 2.16 -28.50
N HIS A 55 -6.60 1.30 -29.09
CA HIS A 55 -7.40 1.67 -30.26
C HIS A 55 -8.34 2.83 -29.93
N ARG A 56 -9.12 2.71 -28.84
CA ARG A 56 -10.07 3.73 -28.40
C ARG A 56 -9.40 5.08 -28.14
N LEU A 57 -8.27 5.09 -27.42
CA LEU A 57 -7.52 6.32 -27.13
C LEU A 57 -6.99 7.01 -28.40
N ASN A 58 -6.64 6.23 -29.44
CA ASN A 58 -6.13 6.77 -30.70
C ASN A 58 -7.25 7.25 -31.64
N THR A 59 -8.37 6.55 -31.71
CA THR A 59 -9.47 6.89 -32.63
C THR A 59 -10.43 7.92 -32.04
N HIS A 60 -10.63 7.90 -30.72
CA HIS A 60 -11.55 8.76 -30.00
C HIS A 60 -10.83 9.45 -28.83
N PRO A 61 -9.84 10.32 -29.09
CA PRO A 61 -9.06 10.97 -28.02
C PRO A 61 -9.90 11.83 -27.08
N LYS A 62 -11.09 12.26 -27.50
CA LYS A 62 -12.07 12.97 -26.67
C LYS A 62 -12.59 12.11 -25.52
N ASP A 63 -12.57 10.78 -25.64
CA ASP A 63 -13.04 9.85 -24.62
C ASP A 63 -12.25 9.96 -23.31
N ILE A 64 -10.97 10.38 -23.39
CA ILE A 64 -10.10 10.60 -22.24
C ILE A 64 -10.74 11.55 -21.23
N VAL A 65 -11.40 12.59 -21.72
CA VAL A 65 -11.93 13.66 -20.88
C VAL A 65 -13.42 13.50 -20.57
N THR A 66 -14.08 12.49 -21.12
CA THR A 66 -15.49 12.17 -20.81
C THR A 66 -15.69 11.80 -19.34
N GLU A 67 -16.92 11.99 -18.85
CA GLU A 67 -17.33 11.54 -17.50
C GLU A 67 -17.56 10.03 -17.41
N ASP A 68 -17.47 9.29 -18.53
CA ASP A 68 -17.63 7.84 -18.56
C ASP A 68 -16.52 7.14 -17.74
N PRO A 69 -16.86 6.31 -16.73
CA PRO A 69 -15.88 5.61 -15.89
C PRO A 69 -15.12 4.50 -16.64
N GLU A 70 -15.56 4.07 -17.83
CA GLU A 70 -15.06 2.86 -18.50
C GLU A 70 -13.53 2.81 -18.62
N ILE A 71 -12.90 3.89 -19.09
CA ILE A 71 -11.44 3.94 -19.25
C ILE A 71 -10.75 3.80 -17.90
N LEU A 72 -11.22 4.49 -16.86
CA LEU A 72 -10.62 4.42 -15.53
C LEU A 72 -10.76 3.01 -14.94
N VAL A 73 -11.93 2.37 -15.12
CA VAL A 73 -12.18 1.00 -14.64
C VAL A 73 -11.30 -0.02 -15.38
N ILE A 74 -11.15 0.10 -16.71
CA ILE A 74 -10.22 -0.74 -17.47
C ILE A 74 -8.79 -0.57 -16.95
N MET A 75 -8.34 0.67 -16.72
CA MET A 75 -7.01 0.93 -16.17
C MET A 75 -6.84 0.38 -14.77
N MET A 76 -7.87 0.43 -13.93
CA MET A 76 -7.84 -0.16 -12.58
C MET A 76 -7.69 -1.67 -12.65
N PHE A 77 -8.43 -2.35 -13.53
CA PHE A 77 -8.30 -3.80 -13.69
C PHE A 77 -6.95 -4.21 -14.31
N LEU A 78 -6.41 -3.45 -15.25
CA LEU A 78 -5.06 -3.68 -15.78
C LEU A 78 -3.97 -3.45 -14.71
N CYS A 79 -4.13 -2.41 -13.88
CA CYS A 79 -3.25 -2.16 -12.74
C CYS A 79 -3.29 -3.32 -11.74
N LEU A 80 -4.48 -3.78 -11.35
CA LEU A 80 -4.66 -4.96 -10.50
C LEU A 80 -4.09 -6.23 -11.14
N TYR A 81 -4.27 -6.40 -12.45
CA TYR A 81 -3.68 -7.52 -13.19
C TYR A 81 -2.17 -7.51 -12.99
N ASP A 82 -1.50 -6.40 -13.23
CA ASP A 82 -0.04 -6.30 -13.13
C ASP A 82 0.48 -6.41 -11.69
N ILE A 83 -0.34 -6.05 -10.69
CA ILE A 83 -0.01 -6.28 -9.27
C ILE A 83 -0.05 -7.79 -8.95
N VAL A 84 -1.04 -8.51 -9.47
CA VAL A 84 -1.15 -9.96 -9.31
C VAL A 84 -0.10 -10.70 -10.15
N ASP A 85 0.21 -10.19 -11.34
CA ASP A 85 1.20 -10.70 -12.29
C ASP A 85 2.61 -10.20 -11.94
N ASP A 86 3.20 -10.81 -10.91
CA ASP A 86 4.54 -10.54 -10.37
C ASP A 86 4.79 -9.14 -9.79
N CYS A 87 3.81 -8.22 -9.83
CA CYS A 87 3.94 -6.85 -9.31
C CYS A 87 5.20 -6.15 -9.84
N ASN A 88 5.38 -6.18 -11.16
CA ASN A 88 6.50 -5.53 -11.85
C ASN A 88 6.20 -4.04 -12.15
N GLN A 89 7.08 -3.34 -12.87
CA GLN A 89 6.93 -1.90 -13.14
C GLN A 89 5.67 -1.53 -13.97
N GLN A 90 4.97 -2.48 -14.60
CA GLN A 90 3.85 -2.18 -15.50
C GLN A 90 2.64 -1.56 -14.78
N TRP A 91 2.35 -1.97 -13.53
CA TRP A 91 1.23 -1.35 -12.78
C TRP A 91 1.46 0.14 -12.53
N ILE A 92 2.72 0.59 -12.40
CA ILE A 92 3.06 2.02 -12.28
C ILE A 92 2.72 2.76 -13.58
N ILE A 93 2.88 2.13 -14.75
CA ILE A 93 2.50 2.73 -16.04
C ILE A 93 0.99 2.98 -16.06
N HIS A 94 0.19 2.03 -15.59
CA HIS A 94 -1.25 2.20 -15.46
C HIS A 94 -1.60 3.28 -14.42
N LEU A 95 -0.94 3.30 -13.27
CA LEU A 95 -1.13 4.33 -12.24
C LEU A 95 -0.84 5.75 -12.77
N GLN A 96 0.29 5.92 -13.47
CA GLN A 96 0.70 7.20 -14.05
C GLN A 96 -0.25 7.64 -15.18
N GLY A 97 -0.66 6.71 -16.05
CA GLY A 97 -1.65 7.00 -17.07
C GLY A 97 -2.99 7.42 -16.46
N ALA A 98 -3.45 6.74 -15.40
CA ALA A 98 -4.70 7.07 -14.73
C ALA A 98 -4.63 8.47 -14.10
N LYS A 99 -3.50 8.82 -13.47
CA LYS A 99 -3.25 10.19 -12.97
C LYS A 99 -3.43 11.22 -14.08
N ASP A 100 -2.83 10.99 -15.24
CA ASP A 100 -2.89 11.94 -16.35
C ASP A 100 -4.31 12.12 -16.88
N ILE A 101 -5.07 11.03 -17.01
CA ILE A 101 -6.49 11.06 -17.40
C ILE A 101 -7.34 11.80 -16.37
N ILE A 102 -7.21 11.46 -15.08
CA ILE A 102 -7.95 12.11 -13.99
C ILE A 102 -7.67 13.61 -13.97
N ARG A 103 -6.40 14.01 -14.12
CA ARG A 103 -6.02 15.43 -14.19
C ARG A 103 -6.65 16.14 -15.38
N LEU A 104 -6.70 15.50 -16.55
CA LEU A 104 -7.33 16.07 -17.74
C LEU A 104 -8.84 16.21 -17.57
N ARG A 105 -9.52 15.19 -17.01
CA ARG A 105 -10.96 15.23 -16.69
C ARG A 105 -11.29 16.38 -15.73
N ARG A 106 -10.55 16.50 -14.62
CA ARG A 106 -10.74 17.60 -13.65
C ARG A 106 -10.55 18.97 -14.29
N ARG A 107 -9.51 19.15 -15.12
CA ARG A 107 -9.29 20.41 -15.85
C ARG A 107 -10.45 20.74 -16.79
N GLN A 108 -10.95 19.75 -17.52
CA GLN A 108 -12.09 19.96 -18.42
C GLN A 108 -13.36 20.30 -17.64
N GLN A 109 -13.63 19.62 -16.52
CA GLN A 109 -14.77 19.92 -15.65
C GLN A 109 -14.71 21.35 -15.12
N ILE A 110 -13.56 21.80 -14.62
CA ILE A 110 -13.36 23.19 -14.17
C ILE A 110 -13.63 24.18 -15.32
N ALA A 111 -13.16 23.87 -16.53
CA ALA A 111 -13.36 24.72 -17.70
C ALA A 111 -14.84 24.80 -18.15
N LEU A 112 -15.61 23.71 -18.00
CA LEU A 112 -17.01 23.63 -18.44
C LEU A 112 -18.02 24.13 -17.39
N LYS A 113 -17.80 23.80 -16.11
CA LYS A 113 -18.77 24.01 -15.01
C LYS A 113 -18.38 25.18 -14.09
N GLY A 114 -17.20 25.75 -14.27
CA GLY A 114 -16.65 26.80 -13.41
C GLY A 114 -16.12 26.24 -12.08
N ALA A 115 -15.20 26.96 -11.43
CA ALA A 115 -14.50 26.48 -10.23
C ALA A 115 -15.38 26.29 -8.98
N ASN A 116 -16.61 26.81 -8.97
CA ASN A 116 -17.48 26.89 -7.80
C ASN A 116 -18.66 25.90 -7.79
N GLN A 117 -18.74 25.00 -8.77
CA GLN A 117 -19.78 23.95 -8.77
C GLN A 117 -19.21 22.66 -8.20
N ASP A 118 -19.84 22.15 -7.12
CA ASP A 118 -19.55 20.83 -6.58
C ASP A 118 -20.02 19.79 -7.61
N VAL A 119 -19.07 19.24 -8.37
CA VAL A 119 -19.39 18.23 -9.37
C VAL A 119 -19.54 16.91 -8.63
N GLN A 120 -20.78 16.47 -8.42
CA GLN A 120 -21.04 15.11 -7.96
C GLN A 120 -20.46 14.12 -8.98
N GLN A 121 -19.31 13.57 -8.63
CA GLN A 121 -18.69 12.49 -9.37
C GLN A 121 -19.47 11.20 -9.11
N ASP A 122 -19.66 10.38 -10.14
CA ASP A 122 -20.31 9.09 -9.96
C ASP A 122 -19.50 8.18 -9.01
N ALA A 123 -20.16 7.24 -8.35
CA ALA A 123 -19.52 6.39 -7.34
C ALA A 123 -18.40 5.51 -7.94
N VAL A 124 -18.50 5.11 -9.21
CA VAL A 124 -17.52 4.24 -9.89
C VAL A 124 -16.24 5.03 -10.14
N SER A 125 -16.34 6.22 -10.73
CA SER A 125 -15.19 7.09 -10.92
C SER A 125 -14.57 7.50 -9.59
N SER A 126 -15.39 7.91 -8.60
CA SER A 126 -14.91 8.30 -7.27
C SER A 126 -14.10 7.20 -6.60
N PHE A 127 -14.60 5.96 -6.62
CA PHE A 127 -13.88 4.82 -6.05
C PHE A 127 -12.62 4.50 -6.86
N THR A 128 -12.67 4.59 -8.20
CA THR A 128 -11.52 4.30 -9.06
C THR A 128 -10.39 5.31 -8.85
N GLU A 129 -10.70 6.60 -8.69
CA GLU A 129 -9.71 7.62 -8.34
C GLU A 129 -9.10 7.36 -6.95
N LEU A 130 -9.94 7.06 -5.95
CA LEU A 130 -9.50 6.71 -4.60
C LEU A 130 -8.60 5.47 -4.61
N PHE A 131 -8.92 4.47 -5.44
CA PHE A 131 -8.09 3.29 -5.63
C PHE A 131 -6.67 3.67 -6.04
N PHE A 132 -6.52 4.47 -7.10
CA PHE A 132 -5.20 4.88 -7.58
C PHE A 132 -4.46 5.76 -6.58
N ALA A 133 -5.15 6.69 -5.93
CA ALA A 133 -4.54 7.53 -4.90
C ALA A 133 -4.00 6.68 -3.74
N PHE A 134 -4.74 5.68 -3.29
CA PHE A 134 -4.31 4.82 -2.19
C PHE A 134 -3.15 3.90 -2.61
N GLN A 135 -3.18 3.36 -3.83
CA GLN A 135 -2.05 2.60 -4.40
C GLN A 135 -0.76 3.43 -4.41
N ASP A 136 -0.83 4.72 -4.77
CA ASP A 136 0.31 5.63 -4.74
C ASP A 136 0.87 5.81 -3.33
N VAL A 137 0.01 6.09 -2.33
CA VAL A 137 0.44 6.24 -0.94
C VAL A 137 1.12 4.98 -0.42
N MET A 138 0.48 3.83 -0.59
CA MET A 138 1.00 2.57 -0.05
C MET A 138 2.28 2.13 -0.77
N GLY A 139 2.37 2.30 -2.10
CA GLY A 139 3.59 2.04 -2.87
C GLY A 139 4.75 2.98 -2.54
N ARG A 140 4.47 4.24 -2.19
CA ARG A 140 5.50 5.19 -1.75
C ARG A 140 6.12 4.83 -0.40
N THR A 141 5.38 4.17 0.49
CA THR A 141 5.98 3.66 1.74
C THR A 141 7.15 2.72 1.44
N ALA A 142 7.11 2.04 0.28
CA ALA A 142 8.15 1.13 -0.16
C ALA A 142 9.37 1.85 -0.77
N CYS A 143 9.15 2.73 -1.75
CA CYS A 143 10.21 3.25 -2.61
C CYS A 143 10.58 4.74 -2.40
N GLY A 144 9.86 5.48 -1.54
CA GLY A 144 10.16 6.89 -1.22
C GLY A 144 10.06 7.85 -2.42
N LYS A 145 9.40 7.45 -3.51
CA LYS A 145 9.25 8.26 -4.72
C LYS A 145 8.33 9.47 -4.52
N ALA A 146 8.37 10.40 -5.48
CA ALA A 146 7.47 11.54 -5.51
C ALA A 146 6.01 11.10 -5.61
N GLU A 147 5.12 11.87 -4.98
CA GLU A 147 3.69 11.65 -5.10
C GLU A 147 3.21 11.75 -6.56
N LEU A 148 2.26 10.89 -6.89
CA LEU A 148 1.48 10.97 -8.11
C LEU A 148 0.12 11.59 -7.79
N PHE A 149 -0.44 11.30 -6.63
CA PHE A 149 -1.72 11.79 -6.16
C PHE A 149 -1.53 12.68 -4.93
N GLY A 150 -2.00 13.93 -5.05
CA GLY A 150 -1.84 14.98 -4.05
C GLY A 150 -2.48 14.71 -2.69
N SER A 151 -2.08 15.45 -1.66
CA SER A 151 -2.70 15.42 -0.33
C SER A 151 -4.21 15.68 -0.32
N THR A 152 -4.75 16.34 -1.36
CA THR A 152 -6.19 16.68 -1.49
C THR A 152 -7.15 15.48 -1.47
N TYR A 153 -6.66 14.25 -1.69
CA TYR A 153 -7.46 13.04 -1.58
C TYR A 153 -7.69 12.60 -0.12
N TRP A 154 -6.89 13.12 0.82
CA TRP A 154 -6.83 12.66 2.20
C TRP A 154 -7.24 13.80 3.14
N ARG A 155 -8.49 13.77 3.60
CA ARG A 155 -8.99 14.76 4.56
C ARG A 155 -8.57 14.38 5.98
N ASP A 156 -7.96 15.33 6.68
CA ASP A 156 -7.50 15.16 8.06
C ASP A 156 -8.66 14.93 9.04
N GLU A 157 -9.84 15.47 8.74
CA GLU A 157 -11.02 15.32 9.61
C GLU A 157 -11.79 14.02 9.36
N ASP A 158 -11.52 13.33 8.25
CA ASP A 158 -12.26 12.13 7.86
C ASP A 158 -11.71 10.91 8.60
N ILE A 159 -12.26 10.70 9.80
CA ILE A 159 -11.91 9.60 10.71
C ILE A 159 -12.69 8.31 10.42
N THR A 160 -13.57 8.31 9.42
CA THR A 160 -14.37 7.15 9.08
C THR A 160 -13.51 6.08 8.41
N ILE A 161 -13.54 4.86 8.94
CA ILE A 161 -12.81 3.73 8.36
C ILE A 161 -13.40 3.39 7.00
N ASN A 162 -12.57 3.47 5.96
CA ASN A 162 -12.90 2.93 4.66
C ASN A 162 -12.69 1.40 4.67
N THR A 163 -13.75 0.65 4.45
CA THR A 163 -13.72 -0.83 4.54
C THR A 163 -12.81 -1.53 3.54
N TRP A 164 -12.44 -0.87 2.43
CA TRP A 164 -11.45 -1.39 1.50
C TRP A 164 -10.02 -1.05 1.91
N MET A 165 -9.77 0.19 2.32
CA MET A 165 -8.43 0.62 2.76
C MET A 165 -8.05 -0.02 4.11
N GLY A 166 -9.03 -0.41 4.92
CA GLY A 166 -8.82 -0.93 6.27
C GLY A 166 -8.46 0.14 7.30
N CYS A 167 -8.54 1.43 6.93
CA CYS A 167 -8.24 2.57 7.79
C CYS A 167 -9.00 3.82 7.32
N SER A 168 -8.91 4.90 8.09
CA SER A 168 -9.51 6.19 7.72
C SER A 168 -8.62 7.01 6.76
N PRO A 169 -9.20 7.90 5.95
CA PRO A 169 -8.43 8.87 5.16
C PRO A 169 -7.52 9.76 6.03
N ALA A 170 -7.92 10.09 7.26
CA ALA A 170 -7.09 10.82 8.21
C ALA A 170 -5.78 10.09 8.54
N LEU A 171 -5.80 8.75 8.68
CA LEU A 171 -4.55 7.97 8.87
C LEU A 171 -3.66 8.04 7.63
N VAL A 172 -4.26 7.95 6.43
CA VAL A 172 -3.54 8.04 5.16
C VAL A 172 -2.91 9.41 4.96
N SER A 173 -3.57 10.48 5.38
CA SER A 173 -3.00 11.83 5.40
C SER A 173 -1.76 11.94 6.30
N ILE A 174 -1.77 11.27 7.46
CA ILE A 174 -0.59 11.20 8.34
C ILE A 174 0.55 10.43 7.66
N LEU A 175 0.27 9.27 7.05
CA LEU A 175 1.27 8.50 6.28
C LEU A 175 1.86 9.34 5.14
N PHE A 176 0.99 10.06 4.41
CA PHE A 176 1.38 10.98 3.37
C PHE A 176 2.38 12.02 3.88
N SER A 177 2.08 12.64 5.02
CA SER A 177 2.94 13.65 5.67
C SER A 177 4.27 13.07 6.18
N ILE A 178 4.28 11.83 6.68
CA ILE A 178 5.52 11.14 7.09
C ILE A 178 6.45 10.95 5.89
N MET A 179 5.93 10.48 4.76
CA MET A 179 6.73 10.23 3.56
C MET A 179 7.31 11.53 3.00
N ASP A 180 6.53 12.60 2.96
CA ASP A 180 7.00 13.89 2.47
C ASP A 180 8.07 14.50 3.39
N LEU A 181 7.87 14.39 4.71
CA LEU A 181 8.87 14.85 5.68
C LEU A 181 10.15 14.02 5.57
N SER A 182 10.06 12.69 5.45
CA SER A 182 11.20 11.79 5.29
C SER A 182 12.03 12.12 4.03
N ARG A 183 11.38 12.44 2.91
CA ARG A 183 12.07 12.86 1.68
C ARG A 183 12.82 14.18 1.83
N SER A 184 12.27 15.12 2.61
CA SER A 184 12.92 16.40 2.90
C SER A 184 14.05 16.31 3.94
N ARG A 185 14.17 15.19 4.66
CA ARG A 185 15.13 14.98 5.77
C ARG A 185 16.57 15.31 5.37
N ARG A 186 17.00 14.86 4.18
CA ARG A 186 18.38 15.09 3.69
C ARG A 186 18.67 16.53 3.27
N GLN A 187 17.63 17.36 3.12
CA GLN A 187 17.76 18.77 2.75
C GLN A 187 17.86 19.68 3.99
N VAL A 188 17.75 19.10 5.19
CA VAL A 188 17.85 19.80 6.46
C VAL A 188 19.33 19.99 6.80
N ILE A 189 19.86 21.19 6.55
CA ILE A 189 21.29 21.51 6.74
C ILE A 189 21.51 22.50 7.90
N SER A 190 20.54 23.40 8.17
CA SER A 190 20.63 24.41 9.23
C SER A 190 20.04 23.92 10.57
N GLU A 191 20.52 24.44 11.70
CA GLU A 191 19.96 24.15 13.04
C GLU A 191 18.46 24.46 13.13
N GLU A 192 18.03 25.61 12.61
CA GLU A 192 16.60 25.99 12.52
C GLU A 192 15.77 24.98 11.70
N GLY A 193 16.37 24.41 10.64
CA GLY A 193 15.77 23.34 9.86
C GLY A 193 15.60 22.06 10.69
N HIS A 194 16.56 21.73 11.55
CA HIS A 194 16.48 20.55 12.43
C HIS A 194 15.38 20.71 13.48
N GLU A 195 15.27 21.88 14.10
CA GLU A 195 14.19 22.17 15.06
C GLU A 195 12.82 22.07 14.40
N THR A 196 12.69 22.65 13.19
CA THR A 196 11.45 22.57 12.41
C THR A 196 11.10 21.12 12.03
N PHE A 197 12.08 20.33 11.60
CA PHE A 197 11.90 18.91 11.30
C PHE A 197 11.43 18.14 12.53
N ASN A 198 12.11 18.32 13.67
CA ASN A 198 11.79 17.65 14.92
C ASN A 198 10.40 18.03 15.43
N ALA A 199 10.01 19.30 15.35
CA ALA A 199 8.68 19.77 15.71
C ALA A 199 7.58 19.14 14.84
N ARG A 200 7.82 19.03 13.52
CA ARG A 200 6.88 18.37 12.60
C ARG A 200 6.79 16.86 12.87
N ALA A 201 7.90 16.18 13.06
CA ALA A 201 7.92 14.75 13.41
C ALA A 201 7.18 14.50 14.74
N ALA A 202 7.39 15.35 15.75
CA ALA A 202 6.70 15.29 17.04
C ALA A 202 5.19 15.53 16.90
N SER A 203 4.77 16.44 16.03
CA SER A 203 3.36 16.64 15.71
C SER A 203 2.73 15.40 15.06
N LEU A 204 3.42 14.78 14.10
CA LEU A 204 2.94 13.57 13.42
C LEU A 204 2.78 12.38 14.37
N ILE A 205 3.75 12.15 15.27
CA ILE A 205 3.64 11.06 16.25
C ILE A 205 2.50 11.32 17.25
N ASN A 206 2.26 12.57 17.64
CA ASN A 206 1.13 12.93 18.51
C ASN A 206 -0.20 12.71 17.80
N ARG A 207 -0.31 13.07 16.51
CA ARG A 207 -1.48 12.77 15.68
C ARG A 207 -1.72 11.26 15.56
N LEU A 208 -0.68 10.46 15.31
CA LEU A 208 -0.79 8.99 15.27
C LEU A 208 -1.23 8.39 16.60
N LYS A 209 -0.79 8.93 17.74
CA LYS A 209 -1.20 8.46 19.06
C LYS A 209 -2.64 8.85 19.40
N GLY A 210 -3.10 10.02 18.93
CA GLY A 210 -4.42 10.57 19.25
C GLY A 210 -5.54 10.26 18.25
N ILE A 211 -5.21 9.80 17.03
CA ILE A 211 -6.22 9.53 16.00
C ILE A 211 -7.18 8.42 16.45
N LYS A 212 -8.48 8.72 16.39
CA LYS A 212 -9.55 7.74 16.49
C LYS A 212 -10.04 7.40 15.09
N GLN A 213 -10.34 6.13 14.86
CA GLN A 213 -10.87 5.66 13.59
C GLN A 213 -12.22 5.00 13.86
N GLU A 214 -13.28 5.52 13.23
CA GLU A 214 -14.66 5.15 13.55
C GLU A 214 -15.28 4.30 12.43
N SER A 215 -16.03 3.26 12.81
CA SER A 215 -16.80 2.45 11.85
C SER A 215 -18.22 3.00 11.73
N GLN A 216 -18.68 3.19 10.51
CA GLN A 216 -20.08 3.59 10.21
C GLN A 216 -21.07 2.41 10.30
N ILE A 217 -20.56 1.18 10.33
CA ILE A 217 -21.40 -0.01 10.42
C ILE A 217 -21.67 -0.27 11.89
N ASP A 218 -22.93 -0.06 12.28
CA ASP A 218 -23.46 -0.39 13.60
C ASP A 218 -23.54 -1.92 13.72
N GLY A 219 -22.97 -2.46 14.80
CA GLY A 219 -22.81 -3.90 15.00
C GLY A 219 -21.37 -4.38 14.80
N ASP A 220 -20.68 -4.58 15.93
CA ASP A 220 -19.57 -5.50 16.21
C ASP A 220 -18.64 -5.95 15.07
N ASN A 221 -18.33 -5.09 14.10
CA ASN A 221 -17.25 -5.37 13.15
C ASN A 221 -15.90 -5.10 13.84
N GLN A 222 -15.62 -5.87 14.90
CA GLN A 222 -14.40 -5.80 15.69
C GLN A 222 -13.17 -6.03 14.80
N VAL A 223 -13.32 -6.79 13.71
CA VAL A 223 -12.23 -7.07 12.76
C VAL A 223 -11.77 -5.79 12.06
N ILE A 224 -12.66 -4.99 11.46
CA ILE A 224 -12.25 -3.78 10.74
C ILE A 224 -11.62 -2.74 11.69
N GLN A 225 -12.11 -2.63 12.93
CA GLN A 225 -11.50 -1.77 13.94
C GLN A 225 -10.11 -2.25 14.35
N ARG A 226 -9.92 -3.57 14.52
CA ARG A 226 -8.59 -4.15 14.79
C ARG A 226 -7.62 -3.96 13.63
N ILE A 227 -8.06 -4.09 12.37
CA ILE A 227 -7.23 -3.78 11.19
C ILE A 227 -6.82 -2.30 11.20
N ALA A 228 -7.76 -1.39 11.47
CA ALA A 228 -7.48 0.04 11.53
C ALA A 228 -6.48 0.39 12.63
N GLU A 229 -6.62 -0.20 13.82
CA GLU A 229 -5.66 -0.05 14.92
C GLU A 229 -4.29 -0.66 14.57
N LEU A 230 -4.26 -1.83 13.93
CA LEU A 230 -3.04 -2.47 13.46
C LEU A 230 -2.29 -1.56 12.47
N LYS A 231 -2.99 -0.95 11.51
CA LYS A 231 -2.41 0.02 10.59
C LYS A 231 -1.88 1.25 11.32
N ARG A 232 -2.59 1.77 12.31
CA ARG A 232 -2.12 2.90 13.15
C ARG A 232 -0.84 2.56 13.91
N VAL A 233 -0.76 1.39 14.54
CA VAL A 233 0.43 0.91 15.26
C VAL A 233 1.60 0.69 14.30
N THR A 234 1.33 0.13 13.11
CA THR A 234 2.33 -0.03 12.06
C THR A 234 2.86 1.33 11.59
N SER A 235 2.00 2.34 11.44
CA SER A 235 2.41 3.71 11.10
C SER A 235 3.32 4.34 12.15
N ILE A 236 3.19 3.97 13.44
CA ILE A 236 4.11 4.43 14.49
C ILE A 236 5.51 3.84 14.27
N VAL A 237 5.60 2.54 13.95
CA VAL A 237 6.88 1.90 13.62
C VAL A 237 7.48 2.56 12.40
N TYR A 238 6.70 2.69 11.32
CA TYR A 238 7.16 3.32 10.08
C TYR A 238 7.66 4.75 10.31
N LEU A 239 6.94 5.58 11.09
CA LEU A 239 7.38 6.93 11.46
C LEU A 239 8.73 6.89 12.20
N ASN A 240 8.85 6.02 13.19
CA ASN A 240 10.07 5.91 13.99
C ASN A 240 11.28 5.51 13.16
N CYS A 241 11.14 4.55 12.26
CA CYS A 241 12.23 4.15 11.35
C CYS A 241 12.53 5.28 10.34
N ALA A 242 11.50 5.84 9.71
CA ALA A 242 11.67 6.79 8.60
C ALA A 242 12.14 8.19 9.05
N LEU A 243 11.72 8.66 10.23
CA LEU A 243 12.01 10.02 10.71
C LEU A 243 13.02 10.06 11.86
N TYR A 244 12.98 9.09 12.77
CA TYR A 244 13.87 9.04 13.94
C TYR A 244 15.04 8.06 13.77
N GLY A 245 15.09 7.30 12.66
CA GLY A 245 16.20 6.39 12.37
C GLY A 245 16.29 5.19 13.30
N LEU A 246 15.17 4.79 13.92
CA LEU A 246 15.13 3.56 14.69
C LEU A 246 15.40 2.36 13.78
N THR A 247 16.01 1.34 14.37
CA THR A 247 16.48 0.12 13.72
C THR A 247 15.75 -1.11 14.27
N PRO A 248 15.86 -2.26 13.60
CA PRO A 248 15.30 -3.52 14.10
C PRO A 248 15.81 -3.90 15.50
N SER A 249 17.05 -3.53 15.85
CA SER A 249 17.66 -3.90 17.13
C SER A 249 17.11 -3.14 18.33
N ASP A 250 16.44 -2.00 18.11
CA ASP A 250 15.88 -1.16 19.16
C ASP A 250 14.74 -1.88 19.92
N SER A 251 14.80 -1.81 21.26
CA SER A 251 13.83 -2.46 22.18
C SER A 251 12.37 -2.10 21.86
N ILE A 252 12.13 -0.81 21.57
CA ILE A 252 10.79 -0.32 21.27
C ILE A 252 10.29 -0.86 19.93
N THR A 253 11.15 -0.94 18.90
CA THR A 253 10.83 -1.54 17.60
C THR A 253 10.42 -3.00 17.79
N LYS A 254 11.25 -3.80 18.48
CA LYS A 254 10.95 -5.20 18.79
C LYS A 254 9.61 -5.41 19.49
N THR A 255 9.29 -4.53 20.45
CA THR A 255 8.02 -4.58 21.18
C THR A 255 6.83 -4.37 20.25
N TYR A 256 6.90 -3.37 19.36
CA TYR A 256 5.85 -3.15 18.38
C TYR A 256 5.76 -4.28 17.36
N ILE A 257 6.89 -4.81 16.86
CA ILE A 257 6.88 -5.90 15.87
C ILE A 257 6.24 -7.16 16.44
N ARG A 258 6.55 -7.55 17.68
CA ARG A 258 5.88 -8.68 18.33
C ARG A 258 4.37 -8.48 18.45
N ARG A 259 3.93 -7.27 18.83
CA ARG A 259 2.50 -6.92 18.90
C ARG A 259 1.84 -7.02 17.52
N ILE A 260 2.44 -6.41 16.50
CA ILE A 260 1.93 -6.41 15.12
C ILE A 260 1.79 -7.84 14.59
N LEU A 261 2.82 -8.68 14.76
CA LEU A 261 2.77 -10.07 14.29
C LEU A 261 1.71 -10.89 15.02
N LYS A 262 1.56 -10.71 16.34
CA LYS A 262 0.48 -11.35 17.11
C LYS A 262 -0.90 -10.92 16.61
N ASP A 263 -1.12 -9.63 16.43
CA ASP A 263 -2.40 -9.09 15.96
C ASP A 263 -2.73 -9.60 14.54
N ILE A 264 -1.72 -9.75 13.66
CA ILE A 264 -1.89 -10.32 12.32
C ILE A 264 -2.29 -11.80 12.38
N VAL A 265 -1.67 -12.59 13.25
CA VAL A 265 -2.02 -14.02 13.42
C VAL A 265 -3.48 -14.15 13.84
N GLU A 266 -3.92 -13.37 14.82
CA GLU A 266 -5.31 -13.35 15.30
C GLU A 266 -6.28 -12.90 14.19
N LEU A 267 -5.93 -11.84 13.44
CA LEU A 267 -6.75 -11.33 12.35
C LEU A 267 -6.92 -12.33 11.21
N LEU A 268 -5.83 -12.95 10.75
CA LEU A 268 -5.89 -13.96 9.70
C LEU A 268 -6.56 -15.26 10.14
N ALA A 269 -6.70 -15.50 11.45
CA ALA A 269 -7.51 -16.60 11.97
C ALA A 269 -9.01 -16.29 11.89
N MET A 270 -9.40 -15.04 12.12
CA MET A 270 -10.79 -14.57 12.01
C MET A 270 -11.24 -14.37 10.56
N GLU A 271 -10.43 -13.71 9.74
CA GLU A 271 -10.74 -13.39 8.35
C GLU A 271 -9.48 -13.54 7.46
N PRO A 272 -9.38 -14.60 6.64
CA PRO A 272 -8.18 -14.88 5.83
C PRO A 272 -7.84 -13.85 4.74
N SER A 273 -8.76 -12.94 4.43
CA SER A 273 -8.62 -11.93 3.36
C SER A 273 -8.49 -10.49 3.91
N CYS A 274 -8.16 -10.31 5.20
CA CYS A 274 -7.95 -8.99 5.79
C CYS A 274 -6.84 -8.18 5.09
N GLN A 275 -6.95 -6.85 5.11
CA GLN A 275 -5.96 -5.93 4.52
C GLN A 275 -4.72 -5.71 5.42
N VAL A 276 -3.97 -6.78 5.65
CA VAL A 276 -2.80 -6.81 6.56
C VAL A 276 -1.45 -6.96 5.85
N VAL A 277 -1.41 -6.85 4.52
CA VAL A 277 -0.18 -6.99 3.71
C VAL A 277 0.87 -5.97 4.13
N TRP A 278 0.50 -4.69 4.18
CA TRP A 278 1.44 -3.64 4.59
C TRP A 278 1.91 -3.76 6.05
N PRO A 279 1.02 -3.98 7.05
CA PRO A 279 1.47 -4.30 8.42
C PRO A 279 2.45 -5.47 8.51
N LEU A 280 2.16 -6.60 7.82
CA LEU A 280 3.05 -7.75 7.78
C LEU A 280 4.38 -7.40 7.13
N PHE A 281 4.33 -6.62 6.06
CA PHE A 281 5.51 -6.18 5.33
C PHE A 281 6.44 -5.35 6.22
N VAL A 282 5.93 -4.28 6.85
CA VAL A 282 6.69 -3.43 7.76
C VAL A 282 7.26 -4.25 8.91
N ALA A 283 6.45 -5.13 9.50
CA ALA A 283 6.94 -6.02 10.56
C ALA A 283 8.07 -6.93 10.11
N ALA A 284 7.95 -7.53 8.93
CA ALA A 284 8.95 -8.42 8.36
C ALA A 284 10.28 -7.73 8.09
N VAL A 285 10.24 -6.54 7.48
CA VAL A 285 11.46 -5.76 7.21
C VAL A 285 11.99 -5.04 8.44
N GLU A 286 11.31 -5.06 9.58
CA GLU A 286 11.82 -4.51 10.86
C GLU A 286 12.09 -5.61 11.90
N LEU A 287 12.15 -6.87 11.47
CA LEU A 287 12.59 -7.98 12.31
C LEU A 287 14.08 -7.87 12.64
N ASP A 288 14.42 -7.95 13.93
CA ASP A 288 15.81 -8.10 14.35
C ASP A 288 16.31 -9.50 13.97
N PRO A 289 17.35 -9.62 13.13
CA PRO A 289 17.98 -10.90 12.79
C PRO A 289 18.49 -11.70 14.00
N LEU A 290 18.74 -11.05 15.13
CA LEU A 290 19.28 -11.67 16.35
C LEU A 290 18.19 -11.97 17.40
N ASP A 291 16.93 -11.63 17.13
CA ASP A 291 15.80 -11.84 18.04
C ASP A 291 14.99 -13.08 17.65
N PHE A 292 15.39 -14.22 18.19
CA PHE A 292 14.77 -15.53 17.90
C PHE A 292 13.43 -15.77 18.62
N ALA A 293 13.02 -14.88 19.54
CA ALA A 293 11.87 -15.09 20.41
C ALA A 293 10.73 -14.12 20.08
N ILE A 294 9.84 -14.53 19.17
CA ILE A 294 8.76 -13.65 18.67
C ILE A 294 7.41 -14.04 19.25
N MET A 295 7.03 -15.31 19.15
CA MET A 295 5.78 -15.82 19.72
C MET A 295 6.00 -17.18 20.36
N LEU A 296 5.47 -17.36 21.57
CA LEU A 296 5.39 -18.66 22.23
C LEU A 296 4.17 -19.39 21.68
N ASP A 297 4.39 -20.55 21.06
CA ASP A 297 3.31 -21.43 20.65
C ASP A 297 2.63 -22.00 21.92
N PRO A 298 1.32 -21.77 22.11
CA PRO A 298 0.64 -22.14 23.35
C PRO A 298 0.50 -23.66 23.53
N ASP A 299 0.51 -24.43 22.45
CA ASP A 299 0.28 -25.88 22.48
C ASP A 299 1.58 -26.66 22.66
N THR A 300 2.67 -26.18 22.07
CA THR A 300 3.98 -26.84 22.08
C THR A 300 4.98 -26.19 23.03
N GLY A 301 4.69 -24.99 23.53
CA GLY A 301 5.60 -24.21 24.36
C GLY A 301 6.89 -23.81 23.65
N LYS A 302 6.95 -23.93 22.32
CA LYS A 302 8.14 -23.57 21.53
C LYS A 302 8.06 -22.13 21.05
N MET A 303 9.19 -21.46 21.07
CA MET A 303 9.31 -20.15 20.41
C MET A 303 9.29 -20.32 18.90
N THR A 304 8.46 -19.52 18.24
CA THR A 304 8.43 -19.43 16.79
C THR A 304 9.42 -18.36 16.35
N ASP A 305 10.32 -18.75 15.45
CA ASP A 305 11.22 -17.84 14.75
C ASP A 305 10.42 -16.82 13.92
N GLY A 306 10.78 -15.54 14.03
CA GLY A 306 10.05 -14.45 13.40
C GLY A 306 9.99 -14.53 11.88
N ARG A 307 11.11 -14.89 11.25
CA ARG A 307 11.19 -14.99 9.79
C ARG A 307 10.37 -16.15 9.29
N ARG A 308 10.44 -17.30 9.98
CA ARG A 308 9.58 -18.45 9.71
C ARG A 308 8.10 -18.08 9.79
N LEU A 309 7.68 -17.42 10.87
CA LEU A 309 6.29 -16.97 11.03
C LEU A 309 5.85 -16.07 9.87
N VAL A 310 6.65 -15.06 9.51
CA VAL A 310 6.35 -14.18 8.38
C VAL A 310 6.16 -14.96 7.08
N LEU A 311 7.05 -15.91 6.77
CA LEU A 311 6.96 -16.71 5.55
C LEU A 311 5.69 -17.60 5.53
N GLU A 312 5.31 -18.16 6.67
CA GLU A 312 4.06 -18.93 6.82
C GLU A 312 2.83 -18.04 6.62
N LEU A 313 2.82 -16.82 7.18
CA LEU A 313 1.74 -15.84 7.00
C LEU A 313 1.61 -15.39 5.54
N LEU A 314 2.73 -15.07 4.87
CA LEU A 314 2.74 -14.72 3.44
C LEU A 314 2.20 -15.89 2.59
N MET A 315 2.59 -17.13 2.89
CA MET A 315 2.06 -18.30 2.19
C MET A 315 0.55 -18.44 2.40
N LYS A 316 0.04 -18.20 3.61
CA LYS A 316 -1.41 -18.22 3.89
C LYS A 316 -2.15 -17.16 3.09
N MET A 317 -1.63 -15.92 3.04
CA MET A 317 -2.23 -14.80 2.33
C MET A 317 -2.21 -14.95 0.80
N SER A 318 -1.18 -15.60 0.24
CA SER A 318 -1.06 -15.81 -1.21
C SER A 318 -2.23 -16.61 -1.82
N LYS A 319 -2.99 -17.35 -1.00
CA LYS A 319 -4.13 -18.15 -1.47
C LYS A 319 -5.43 -17.35 -1.62
N SER A 320 -5.53 -16.18 -0.99
CA SER A 320 -6.77 -15.43 -0.84
C SER A 320 -6.67 -13.96 -1.27
N SER A 321 -5.47 -13.46 -1.56
CA SER A 321 -5.20 -12.05 -1.80
C SER A 321 -4.90 -11.76 -3.28
N VAL A 322 -5.43 -10.65 -3.77
CA VAL A 322 -5.07 -10.03 -5.07
C VAL A 322 -3.93 -9.01 -4.92
N SER A 323 -3.19 -9.06 -3.81
CA SER A 323 -2.04 -8.19 -3.55
C SER A 323 -0.73 -8.84 -3.99
N SER A 324 0.36 -8.07 -3.96
CA SER A 324 1.70 -8.46 -4.42
C SER A 324 2.44 -9.45 -3.49
N VAL A 325 1.74 -10.35 -2.78
CA VAL A 325 2.33 -11.19 -1.71
C VAL A 325 3.61 -11.92 -2.14
N THR A 326 3.63 -12.45 -3.37
CA THR A 326 4.81 -13.11 -3.95
C THR A 326 5.99 -12.15 -4.09
N ARG A 327 5.76 -10.94 -4.61
CA ARG A 327 6.78 -9.91 -4.75
C ARG A 327 7.25 -9.39 -3.39
N ALA A 328 6.32 -9.14 -2.47
CA ALA A 328 6.61 -8.74 -1.10
C ALA A 328 7.55 -9.73 -0.41
N ARG A 329 7.29 -11.03 -0.55
CA ARG A 329 8.17 -12.09 -0.04
C ARG A 329 9.59 -11.98 -0.60
N VAL A 330 9.74 -11.82 -1.92
CA VAL A 330 11.06 -11.70 -2.56
C VAL A 330 11.83 -10.51 -2.00
N VAL A 331 11.17 -9.36 -1.84
CA VAL A 331 11.79 -8.15 -1.28
C VAL A 331 12.20 -8.36 0.17
N ILE A 332 11.33 -8.95 1.01
CA ILE A 332 11.62 -9.28 2.41
C ILE A 332 12.86 -10.18 2.52
N GLU A 333 12.91 -11.26 1.72
CA GLU A 333 14.05 -12.17 1.72
C GLU A 333 15.35 -11.48 1.28
N GLN A 334 15.29 -10.53 0.34
CA GLN A 334 16.45 -9.74 -0.08
C GLN A 334 16.94 -8.80 1.04
N VAL A 335 16.03 -8.12 1.75
CA VAL A 335 16.36 -7.28 2.91
C VAL A 335 17.06 -8.12 3.99
N TRP A 336 16.49 -9.28 4.34
CA TRP A 336 17.09 -10.17 5.32
C TRP A 336 18.49 -10.64 4.92
N LYS A 337 18.67 -11.08 3.67
CA LYS A 337 19.99 -11.49 3.14
C LYS A 337 21.01 -10.36 3.20
N SER A 338 20.60 -9.14 2.83
CA SER A 338 21.48 -7.97 2.85
C SER A 338 21.94 -7.64 4.28
N ARG A 339 21.02 -7.63 5.25
CA ARG A 339 21.36 -7.40 6.66
C ARG A 339 22.25 -8.50 7.25
N ASP A 340 21.93 -9.76 6.98
CA ASP A 340 22.73 -10.90 7.47
C ASP A 340 24.17 -10.83 6.96
N PHE A 341 24.34 -10.43 5.69
CA PHE A 341 25.65 -10.22 5.09
C PHE A 341 26.41 -9.06 5.76
N CYS A 342 25.76 -7.96 6.09
CA CYS A 342 26.38 -6.84 6.80
C CYS A 342 26.79 -7.20 8.23
N LEU A 343 25.98 -7.97 8.97
CA LEU A 343 26.33 -8.46 10.32
C LEU A 343 27.59 -9.31 10.31
N SER A 344 27.79 -10.12 9.25
CA SER A 344 29.01 -10.92 9.11
C SER A 344 30.28 -10.08 8.90
N LYS A 345 30.14 -8.81 8.48
CA LYS A 345 31.24 -7.89 8.17
C LYS A 345 31.50 -6.85 9.27
N SER A 346 30.52 -6.55 10.10
CA SER A 346 30.60 -5.48 11.11
C SER A 346 31.40 -5.92 12.33
N SER A 347 32.73 -5.88 12.21
CA SER A 347 33.69 -5.85 13.34
C SER A 347 34.24 -4.44 13.59
N ARG A 348 33.65 -3.39 12.98
CA ARG A 348 34.15 -2.02 13.06
C ARG A 348 33.10 -1.08 13.67
N GLU A 349 33.56 -0.28 14.63
CA GLU A 349 32.82 0.76 15.34
C GLU A 349 32.10 1.70 14.35
N ARG A 350 30.78 1.83 14.49
CA ARG A 350 29.99 2.81 13.72
C ARG A 350 30.14 4.18 14.39
N SER A 351 30.50 5.20 13.61
CA SER A 351 30.42 6.60 14.02
C SER A 351 28.97 6.99 14.33
N PRO A 352 28.71 8.04 15.15
CA PRO A 352 27.35 8.51 15.40
C PRO A 352 26.70 8.93 14.07
N ALA A 353 25.49 8.41 13.80
CA ALA A 353 24.77 8.71 12.57
C ALA A 353 24.35 10.20 12.54
N SER A 354 24.72 10.90 11.47
CA SER A 354 24.19 12.23 11.14
C SER A 354 22.74 12.11 10.68
N ILE A 355 21.92 13.16 10.87
CA ILE A 355 20.54 13.19 10.34
C ILE A 355 20.49 13.03 8.81
N THR A 356 21.58 13.38 8.13
CA THR A 356 21.73 13.28 6.68
C THR A 356 22.08 11.87 6.21
N ASP A 357 22.48 10.99 7.14
CA ASP A 357 22.82 9.62 6.80
C ASP A 357 21.57 8.83 6.46
N LEU A 358 21.75 7.82 5.60
CA LEU A 358 20.69 6.88 5.28
C LEU A 358 20.23 6.21 6.57
N ASN A 359 18.91 6.19 6.80
CA ASN A 359 18.35 5.33 7.83
C ASN A 359 18.34 3.87 7.33
N ASP A 360 18.09 2.93 8.24
CA ASP A 360 18.08 1.50 7.92
C ASP A 360 17.07 1.15 6.80
N TRP A 361 15.92 1.82 6.77
CA TRP A 361 14.90 1.69 5.73
C TRP A 361 15.41 2.11 4.34
N GLU A 362 16.12 3.22 4.26
CA GLU A 362 16.73 3.75 3.03
C GLU A 362 17.93 2.92 2.57
N GLU A 363 18.70 2.36 3.50
CA GLU A 363 19.90 1.56 3.22
C GLU A 363 19.56 0.17 2.69
N TYR A 364 18.70 -0.57 3.39
CA TYR A 364 18.47 -1.99 3.10
C TYR A 364 17.25 -2.23 2.22
N PHE A 365 16.21 -1.40 2.35
CA PHE A 365 14.91 -1.71 1.79
C PHE A 365 14.58 -0.93 0.53
N MET A 366 14.72 0.40 0.52
CA MET A 366 14.43 1.22 -0.68
C MET A 366 15.10 0.75 -1.99
N PRO A 367 16.35 0.25 -2.00
CA PRO A 367 17.01 -0.19 -3.24
C PRO A 367 16.38 -1.43 -3.90
N VAL A 368 15.67 -2.25 -3.13
CA VAL A 368 15.11 -3.54 -3.59
C VAL A 368 13.58 -3.51 -3.73
N SER A 369 12.95 -2.43 -3.29
CA SER A 369 11.49 -2.29 -3.18
C SER A 369 10.83 -1.57 -4.35
N ASP A 370 11.58 -1.28 -5.41
CA ASP A 370 11.04 -0.53 -6.54
C ASP A 370 9.85 -1.27 -7.20
N ALA A 371 8.80 -0.50 -7.48
CA ALA A 371 7.48 -0.97 -7.92
C ALA A 371 6.78 -2.01 -7.05
N LEU A 372 7.10 -2.08 -5.75
CA LEU A 372 6.29 -2.87 -4.83
C LEU A 372 4.97 -2.15 -4.50
N SER A 373 3.83 -2.79 -4.78
CA SER A 373 2.52 -2.36 -4.29
C SER A 373 2.23 -3.03 -2.95
N LEU A 374 1.86 -2.26 -1.92
CA LEU A 374 1.54 -2.76 -0.57
C LEU A 374 0.10 -2.43 -0.14
N ALA A 375 -0.75 -2.00 -1.07
CA ALA A 375 -2.10 -1.51 -0.76
C ALA A 375 -3.03 -2.60 -0.22
#